data_AF-A0A914Q6J3-F1
#
_entry.id   AF-A0A914Q6J3-F1
#
_cell.length_a   1.000
_cell.length_b   1.000
_cell.length_c   1.000
_cell.angle_alpha   90.00
_cell.angle_beta   90.00
_cell.angle_gamma   90.00
#
_symmetry.space_group_name_H-M   'P 1'
#
loop_
_entity.id
_entity.type
_entity.pdbx_description
1 polymer ?
#
loop_
_entity_poly.entity_id
_entity_poly.type
_entity_poly.pdbx_seq_one_letter_code
_entity_poly.pdbx_strand_id
1 'polypeptide(L)'
;MLRSGFLLFAFALIAVVFADPNEEFAECCKGKSVPDSCIKYCTYDFTPPPALKFFRKKPKFSDGDECYADDVMTSVMQCSQKDKDNTECCKTAGVGNEHDFCLELCDGTKPITNNEKYAECEDVANKVKECGKNA
;
A
#
# COMPACT_ATOMS: atom_id res chain seq x y z
N MET A 1 3.14 37.99 54.69
CA MET A 1 4.14 37.44 53.75
C MET A 1 3.50 36.27 53.00
N LEU A 2 3.09 36.51 51.75
CA LEU A 2 2.51 35.51 50.85
C LEU A 2 3.61 34.50 50.45
N ARG A 3 3.37 33.20 50.60
CA ARG A 3 4.15 32.16 49.92
C ARG A 3 3.28 31.50 48.86
N SER A 4 3.43 32.01 47.65
CA SER A 4 2.99 31.40 46.40
C SER A 4 3.66 30.04 46.25
N GLY A 5 2.88 28.96 46.39
CA GLY A 5 3.25 27.61 46.01
C GLY A 5 2.75 27.35 44.60
N PHE A 6 3.68 27.34 43.65
CA PHE A 6 3.49 27.07 42.23
C PHE A 6 2.71 25.78 41.99
N LEU A 7 1.57 25.90 41.29
CA LEU A 7 0.90 24.79 40.60
C LEU A 7 1.81 24.30 39.48
N LEU A 8 2.46 23.14 39.65
CA LEU A 8 3.12 22.44 38.57
C LEU A 8 2.09 21.57 37.86
N PHE A 9 1.43 22.13 36.84
CA PHE A 9 0.74 21.35 35.82
C PHE A 9 1.80 20.74 34.90
N ALA A 10 2.18 19.49 35.19
CA ALA A 10 2.94 18.68 34.24
C ALA A 10 2.00 18.21 33.12
N PHE A 11 1.87 19.02 32.07
CA PHE A 11 1.29 18.57 30.81
C PHE A 11 2.31 17.64 30.14
N ALA A 12 2.11 16.34 30.30
CA ALA A 12 2.77 15.34 29.47
C ALA A 12 2.27 15.54 28.03
N LEU A 13 3.09 16.18 27.20
CA LEU A 13 2.90 16.22 25.75
C LEU A 13 3.09 14.80 25.23
N ILE A 14 1.98 14.09 25.01
CA ILE A 14 1.97 12.87 24.21
C ILE A 14 2.24 13.31 22.78
N ALA A 15 3.51 13.26 22.36
CA ALA A 15 3.87 13.35 20.96
C ALA A 15 3.40 12.05 20.29
N VAL A 16 2.23 12.09 19.66
CA VAL A 16 1.81 11.03 18.74
C VAL A 16 2.76 11.12 17.55
N VAL A 17 3.76 10.23 17.49
CA VAL A 17 4.61 10.07 16.31
C VAL A 17 3.73 9.42 15.25
N PHE A 18 3.18 10.22 14.35
CA PHE A 18 2.55 9.71 13.14
C PHE A 18 3.67 9.20 12.25
N ALA A 19 3.85 7.88 12.19
CA ALA A 19 4.74 7.25 11.22
C ALA A 19 4.27 7.60 9.81
N ASP A 20 5.19 7.93 8.91
CA ASP A 20 4.86 8.16 7.50
C ASP A 20 4.31 6.85 6.89
N PRO A 21 3.11 6.83 6.28
CA PRO A 21 2.58 5.63 5.64
C PRO A 21 3.52 5.02 4.59
N ASN A 22 4.34 5.82 3.93
CA ASN A 22 5.35 5.29 2.99
C ASN A 22 6.54 4.65 3.72
N GLU A 23 6.89 5.12 4.92
CA GLU A 23 7.91 4.50 5.76
C GLU A 23 7.44 3.12 6.25
N GLU A 24 6.21 3.04 6.78
CA GLU A 24 5.58 1.77 7.18
C GLU A 24 5.52 0.77 6.03
N PHE A 25 5.10 1.22 4.84
CA PHE A 25 5.06 0.38 3.64
C PHE A 25 6.47 -0.12 3.25
N ALA A 26 7.46 0.78 3.19
CA ALA A 26 8.83 0.39 2.86
C ALA A 26 9.42 -0.60 3.87
N GLU A 27 9.13 -0.45 5.17
CA GLU A 27 9.53 -1.42 6.20
C GLU A 27 8.87 -2.78 6.01
N CYS A 28 7.58 -2.82 5.69
CA CYS A 28 6.88 -4.07 5.38
C CYS A 28 7.55 -4.81 4.20
N CYS A 29 7.86 -4.09 3.12
CA CYS A 29 8.54 -4.70 1.96
C CYS A 29 9.90 -5.31 2.31
N LYS A 30 10.70 -4.60 3.12
CA LYS A 30 11.97 -5.13 3.63
C LYS A 30 11.74 -6.40 4.46
N GLY A 31 10.73 -6.39 5.33
CA GLY A 31 10.34 -7.56 6.13
C GLY A 31 9.94 -8.77 5.29
N LYS A 32 9.35 -8.54 4.10
CA LYS A 32 9.01 -9.58 3.12
C LYS A 32 10.15 -9.92 2.15
N SER A 33 11.37 -9.42 2.37
CA SER A 33 12.53 -9.68 1.52
C SER A 33 12.38 -9.22 0.06
N VAL A 34 11.61 -8.15 -0.19
CA VAL A 34 11.63 -7.47 -1.49
C VAL A 34 13.05 -6.97 -1.77
N PRO A 35 13.63 -7.23 -2.96
CA PRO A 35 15.00 -6.81 -3.26
C PRO A 35 15.20 -5.30 -3.07
N ASP A 36 16.36 -4.87 -2.59
CA ASP A 36 16.67 -3.45 -2.33
C ASP A 36 16.49 -2.57 -3.57
N SER A 37 16.81 -3.12 -4.76
CA SER A 37 16.59 -2.51 -6.08
C SER A 37 15.11 -2.14 -6.36
N CYS A 38 14.19 -2.83 -5.68
CA CYS A 38 12.75 -2.77 -5.85
C CYS A 38 12.03 -1.97 -4.76
N ILE A 39 12.68 -1.68 -3.63
CA ILE A 39 12.09 -0.93 -2.50
C ILE A 39 11.57 0.45 -2.92
N LYS A 40 12.12 1.04 -4.00
CA LYS A 40 11.61 2.27 -4.62
C LYS A 40 10.14 2.21 -5.06
N TYR A 41 9.57 1.01 -5.20
CA TYR A 41 8.15 0.79 -5.52
C TYR A 41 7.25 0.60 -4.30
N CYS A 42 7.82 0.51 -3.08
CA CYS A 42 7.10 0.35 -1.82
C CYS A 42 6.67 1.70 -1.24
N THR A 43 5.82 2.40 -1.99
CA THR A 43 5.27 3.70 -1.65
C THR A 43 3.94 3.87 -2.36
N TYR A 44 3.01 4.59 -1.72
CA TYR A 44 1.68 4.85 -2.26
C TYR A 44 1.69 5.74 -3.52
N ASP A 45 2.78 6.46 -3.82
CA ASP A 45 2.93 7.15 -5.11
C ASP A 45 3.03 6.16 -6.28
N PHE A 46 3.50 4.96 -5.98
CA PHE A 46 3.64 3.85 -6.90
C PHE A 46 2.74 2.67 -6.48
N THR A 47 1.57 2.89 -5.82
CA THR A 47 0.62 1.81 -5.49
C THR A 47 -0.86 2.28 -5.43
N PRO A 48 -1.87 1.52 -5.93
CA PRO A 48 -1.74 0.26 -6.66
C PRO A 48 -0.90 0.49 -7.90
N PRO A 49 -0.07 -0.49 -8.27
CA PRO A 49 1.26 -0.13 -8.68
C PRO A 49 1.25 0.52 -10.05
N PRO A 50 2.37 1.13 -10.46
CA PRO A 50 2.69 1.28 -11.87
C PRO A 50 2.45 -0.03 -12.65
N ALA A 51 2.38 -1.17 -11.96
CA ALA A 51 1.77 -2.44 -12.37
C ALA A 51 0.51 -2.27 -13.23
N LEU A 52 -0.48 -1.42 -12.92
CA LEU A 52 -1.68 -1.27 -13.77
C LEU A 52 -1.32 -0.77 -15.18
N LYS A 53 -0.39 0.18 -15.26
CA LYS A 53 0.15 0.67 -16.54
C LYS A 53 1.16 -0.29 -17.18
N PHE A 54 1.82 -1.14 -16.39
CA PHE A 54 2.77 -2.18 -16.80
C PHE A 54 2.06 -3.43 -17.36
N PHE A 55 0.93 -3.85 -16.77
CA PHE A 55 0.03 -4.86 -17.34
C PHE A 55 -0.43 -4.43 -18.73
N ARG A 56 -0.69 -3.13 -18.91
CA ARG A 56 -1.09 -2.54 -20.19
C ARG A 56 0.07 -2.37 -21.19
N LYS A 57 1.28 -2.10 -20.71
CA LYS A 57 2.48 -1.96 -21.51
C LYS A 57 3.48 -2.99 -21.04
N LYS A 58 3.34 -4.27 -21.45
CA LYS A 58 4.39 -5.27 -21.27
C LYS A 58 5.72 -4.60 -21.62
N PRO A 59 6.62 -4.27 -20.68
CA PRO A 59 8.00 -4.15 -21.11
C PRO A 59 8.27 -5.52 -21.70
N LYS A 60 8.81 -5.54 -22.93
CA LYS A 60 9.28 -6.80 -23.49
C LYS A 60 10.10 -7.45 -22.37
N PHE A 61 9.72 -8.65 -21.98
CA PHE A 61 10.42 -9.50 -20.99
C PHE A 61 11.90 -9.75 -21.37
N SER A 62 12.43 -9.06 -22.38
CA SER A 62 13.82 -9.07 -22.82
C SER A 62 14.78 -8.41 -21.83
N ASP A 63 14.32 -7.54 -20.94
CA ASP A 63 15.15 -6.92 -19.89
C ASP A 63 14.54 -7.22 -18.50
N GLY A 64 14.86 -8.39 -17.95
CA GLY A 64 14.31 -8.92 -16.68
C GLY A 64 14.57 -8.04 -15.46
N ASP A 65 13.69 -7.08 -15.22
CA ASP A 65 13.64 -6.35 -13.96
C ASP A 65 12.93 -7.24 -12.91
N GLU A 66 13.74 -7.79 -12.00
CA GLU A 66 13.35 -8.69 -10.91
C GLU A 66 12.20 -8.14 -10.04
N CYS A 67 12.00 -6.82 -10.05
CA CYS A 67 10.95 -6.14 -9.30
C CYS A 67 9.53 -6.46 -9.77
N TYR A 68 9.38 -7.05 -10.95
CA TYR A 68 8.08 -7.44 -11.50
C TYR A 68 7.79 -8.94 -11.38
N ALA A 69 8.66 -9.69 -10.70
CA ALA A 69 8.36 -11.08 -10.37
C ALA A 69 7.10 -11.16 -9.49
N ASP A 70 6.30 -12.21 -9.69
CA ASP A 70 4.98 -12.36 -9.06
C ASP A 70 5.04 -12.33 -7.53
N ASP A 71 6.11 -12.87 -6.95
CA ASP A 71 6.39 -12.87 -5.51
C ASP A 71 6.74 -11.48 -4.98
N VAL A 72 7.53 -10.70 -5.73
CA VAL A 72 7.83 -9.30 -5.40
C VAL A 72 6.57 -8.46 -5.49
N MET A 73 5.82 -8.55 -6.59
CA MET A 73 4.59 -7.80 -6.78
C MET A 73 3.51 -8.17 -5.76
N THR A 74 3.41 -9.45 -5.41
CA THR A 74 2.58 -9.93 -4.30
C THR A 74 2.97 -9.22 -3.01
N SER A 75 4.25 -9.23 -2.65
CA SER A 75 4.72 -8.62 -1.40
C SER A 75 4.44 -7.12 -1.35
N VAL A 76 4.69 -6.40 -2.45
CA VAL A 76 4.38 -4.97 -2.58
C VAL A 76 2.88 -4.72 -2.39
N MET A 77 2.02 -5.50 -3.05
CA MET A 77 0.57 -5.33 -2.92
C MET A 77 0.06 -5.63 -1.51
N GLN A 78 0.51 -6.73 -0.91
CA GLN A 78 0.14 -7.09 0.46
C GLN A 78 0.54 -5.98 1.44
N CYS A 79 1.76 -5.47 1.33
CA CYS A 79 2.23 -4.37 2.16
C CYS A 79 1.46 -3.06 1.92
N SER A 80 1.05 -2.77 0.69
CA SER A 80 0.24 -1.57 0.41
C SER A 80 -1.14 -1.61 1.08
N GLN A 81 -1.64 -2.83 1.32
CA GLN A 81 -2.87 -3.10 2.05
C GLN A 81 -2.62 -3.40 3.53
N LYS A 82 -1.38 -3.18 4.01
CA LYS A 82 -0.92 -3.46 5.39
C LYS A 82 -1.19 -4.88 5.86
N ASP A 83 -1.10 -5.85 4.96
CA ASP A 83 -1.44 -7.27 5.19
C ASP A 83 -2.87 -7.49 5.72
N LYS A 84 -3.80 -6.58 5.42
CA LYS A 84 -5.21 -6.65 5.84
C LYS A 84 -6.15 -6.82 4.64
N ASP A 85 -7.32 -7.37 4.92
CA ASP A 85 -8.43 -7.39 3.97
C ASP A 85 -9.19 -6.06 4.03
N ASN A 86 -9.00 -5.20 3.02
CA ASN A 86 -9.68 -3.92 2.88
C ASN A 86 -10.85 -3.97 1.88
N THR A 87 -11.33 -5.17 1.52
CA THR A 87 -12.39 -5.37 0.52
C THR A 87 -13.65 -4.56 0.83
N GLU A 88 -14.07 -4.45 2.09
CA GLU A 88 -15.29 -3.68 2.44
C GLU A 88 -15.13 -2.17 2.24
N CYS A 89 -13.95 -1.61 2.52
CA CYS A 89 -13.64 -0.22 2.18
C CYS A 89 -13.72 -0.02 0.66
N CYS A 90 -13.10 -0.92 -0.09
CA CYS A 90 -13.08 -0.87 -1.54
C CYS A 90 -14.47 -0.98 -2.17
N LYS A 91 -15.31 -1.91 -1.70
CA LYS A 91 -16.72 -2.01 -2.14
C LYS A 91 -17.46 -0.71 -1.89
N THR A 92 -17.30 -0.10 -0.71
CA THR A 92 -17.93 1.17 -0.36
C THR A 92 -17.45 2.32 -1.26
N ALA A 93 -16.19 2.31 -1.67
CA ALA A 93 -15.61 3.24 -2.63
C ALA A 93 -16.02 2.96 -4.09
N GLY A 94 -16.77 1.87 -4.34
CA GLY A 94 -17.22 1.45 -5.67
C GLY A 94 -16.13 0.77 -6.51
N VAL A 95 -15.10 0.20 -5.86
CA VAL A 95 -14.23 -0.80 -6.51
C VAL A 95 -15.08 -2.05 -6.74
N GLY A 96 -14.99 -2.66 -7.91
CA GLY A 96 -15.77 -3.85 -8.28
C GLY A 96 -17.02 -3.57 -9.12
N ASN A 97 -17.58 -2.36 -9.07
CA ASN A 97 -18.84 -2.04 -9.77
C ASN A 97 -18.81 -2.34 -11.27
N GLU A 98 -17.69 -2.05 -11.95
CA GLU A 98 -17.50 -2.40 -13.37
C GLU A 98 -16.75 -3.74 -13.52
N HIS A 99 -15.80 -4.00 -12.63
CA HIS A 99 -14.90 -5.14 -12.69
C HIS A 99 -14.68 -5.73 -11.29
N ASP A 100 -15.50 -6.71 -10.88
CA ASP A 100 -15.44 -7.35 -9.55
C ASP A 100 -14.05 -7.89 -9.18
N PHE A 101 -13.28 -8.34 -10.17
CA PHE A 101 -11.93 -8.85 -9.95
C PHE A 101 -10.94 -7.79 -9.44
N CYS A 102 -11.24 -6.49 -9.57
CA CYS A 102 -10.40 -5.43 -8.99
C CYS A 102 -10.44 -5.41 -7.46
N LEU A 103 -11.44 -6.05 -6.83
CA LEU A 103 -11.49 -6.21 -5.37
C LEU A 103 -10.35 -7.10 -4.85
N GLU A 104 -9.77 -7.98 -5.68
CA GLU A 104 -8.60 -8.78 -5.32
C GLU A 104 -7.40 -7.91 -4.95
N LEU A 105 -7.30 -6.68 -5.49
CA LEU A 105 -6.24 -5.73 -5.15
C LEU A 105 -6.37 -5.11 -3.75
N CYS A 106 -7.53 -5.27 -3.11
CA CYS A 106 -7.83 -4.74 -1.79
C CYS A 106 -7.58 -5.74 -0.66
N ASP A 107 -7.34 -7.00 -1.00
CA ASP A 107 -7.12 -8.05 -0.02
C ASP A 107 -5.61 -8.32 0.14
N GLY A 108 -5.00 -7.65 1.11
CA GLY A 108 -3.59 -7.83 1.46
C GLY A 108 -3.28 -9.16 2.13
N THR A 109 -4.27 -9.99 2.43
CA THR A 109 -4.06 -11.31 3.06
C THR A 109 -3.78 -12.41 2.04
N LYS A 110 -4.02 -12.12 0.75
CA LYS A 110 -3.92 -13.09 -0.35
C LYS A 110 -2.78 -12.71 -1.31
N PRO A 111 -2.17 -13.70 -1.97
CA PRO A 111 -1.24 -13.40 -3.05
C PRO A 111 -2.00 -12.80 -4.24
N ILE A 112 -1.39 -11.82 -4.91
CA ILE A 112 -1.90 -11.35 -6.19
C ILE A 112 -1.21 -12.14 -7.31
N THR A 113 -1.99 -12.69 -8.22
CA THR A 113 -1.40 -13.22 -9.45
C THR A 113 -1.12 -12.06 -10.39
N ASN A 114 0.04 -12.04 -11.05
CA ASN A 114 0.36 -11.06 -12.08
C ASN A 114 -0.55 -11.29 -13.31
N ASN A 115 -1.80 -10.87 -13.20
CA ASN A 115 -2.84 -11.12 -14.17
C ASN A 115 -3.04 -9.87 -15.04
N GLU A 116 -2.86 -10.01 -16.35
CA GLU A 116 -3.03 -8.95 -17.33
C GLU A 116 -4.39 -8.24 -17.20
N LYS A 117 -5.42 -8.92 -16.70
CA LYS A 117 -6.76 -8.35 -16.43
C LYS A 117 -6.72 -7.14 -15.50
N TYR A 118 -5.75 -7.07 -14.57
CA TYR A 118 -5.68 -5.94 -13.63
C TYR A 118 -5.35 -4.62 -14.31
N ALA A 119 -4.86 -4.60 -15.56
CA ALA A 119 -4.76 -3.37 -16.34
C ALA A 119 -6.09 -2.59 -16.43
N GLU A 120 -7.21 -3.30 -16.37
CA GLU A 120 -8.57 -2.73 -16.42
C GLU A 120 -8.97 -2.01 -15.12
N CYS A 121 -8.22 -2.19 -14.02
CA CYS A 121 -8.49 -1.54 -12.74
C CYS A 121 -7.85 -0.14 -12.60
N GLU A 122 -7.35 0.45 -13.69
CA GLU A 122 -6.65 1.75 -13.68
C GLU A 122 -7.55 2.89 -13.15
N ASP A 123 -8.84 2.85 -13.45
CA ASP A 123 -9.84 3.84 -13.04
C ASP A 123 -10.12 3.81 -11.53
N VAL A 124 -10.08 2.62 -10.92
CA VAL A 124 -10.32 2.41 -9.49
C VAL A 124 -9.05 2.43 -8.64
N ALA A 125 -7.88 2.57 -9.27
CA ALA A 125 -6.57 2.54 -8.62
C ALA A 125 -6.47 3.44 -7.37
N ASN A 126 -6.90 4.69 -7.48
CA ASN A 126 -6.81 5.63 -6.37
C ASN A 126 -7.68 5.22 -5.17
N LYS A 127 -8.82 4.55 -5.41
CA LYS A 127 -9.71 4.07 -4.34
C LYS A 127 -9.04 2.94 -3.56
N VAL A 128 -8.42 2.00 -4.26
CA VAL A 128 -7.65 0.90 -3.66
C VAL A 128 -6.50 1.44 -2.81
N LYS A 129 -5.80 2.46 -3.32
CA LYS A 129 -4.72 3.16 -2.60
C LYS A 129 -5.22 3.79 -1.29
N GLU A 130 -6.32 4.53 -1.36
CA GLU A 130 -6.89 5.24 -0.21
C GLU A 130 -7.35 4.27 0.87
N CYS A 131 -7.96 3.14 0.49
CA CYS A 131 -8.34 2.10 1.45
C CYS A 131 -7.12 1.49 2.14
N GLY A 132 -6.08 1.10 1.38
CA GLY A 132 -4.86 0.53 1.97
C GLY A 132 -4.10 1.51 2.88
N LYS A 133 -3.99 2.79 2.48
CA LYS A 133 -3.30 3.82 3.28
C LYS A 133 -3.96 4.06 4.63
N ASN A 134 -5.29 3.95 4.71
CA ASN A 134 -6.07 4.23 5.91
C ASN A 134 -6.47 2.96 6.71
N ALA A 135 -5.91 1.80 6.37
CA ALA A 135 -6.16 0.52 7.03
C ALA A 135 -5.51 0.39 8.42
#